data_AF-A0A7S3F371-F1
#
_entry.id   AF-A0A7S3F371-F1
#
_cell.length_a   1.000
_cell.length_b   1.000
_cell.length_c   1.000
_cell.angle_alpha   90.00
_cell.angle_beta   90.00
_cell.angle_gamma   90.00
#
_symmetry.space_group_name_H-M   'P 1'
#
loop_
_entity.id
_entity.type
_entity.pdbx_description
1 polymer ?
#
loop_
_entity_poly.entity_id
_entity_poly.type
_entity_poly.pdbx_seq_one_letter_code
_entity_poly.pdbx_strand_id
1 'polypeptide(L)'
;MQVPSRGKPIYSINEANRWQWNEPLRNYVTAIQKGEGQTGNQYTARYLGSMVGDIHRTLLYGGIFGYPGDTKNPNGKLRLLYEAAPIAFLMEAAGGKAVGGEGERILEIQPTNVHQRVACFFGSEEDVSEMRTYF
;
A
#
# COMPACT_ATOMS: atom_id res chain seq x y z
N MET A 1 -3.74 -0.34 19.89
CA MET A 1 -2.65 0.18 19.04
C MET A 1 -3.31 1.02 17.95
N GLN A 2 -2.78 2.20 17.63
CA GLN A 2 -3.29 3.09 16.59
C GLN A 2 -2.14 3.40 15.63
N VAL A 3 -2.37 3.29 14.32
CA VAL A 3 -1.41 3.74 13.33
C VAL A 3 -1.42 5.28 13.31
N PRO A 4 -0.27 5.95 13.13
CA PRO A 4 -0.27 7.39 12.90
C PRO A 4 -1.11 7.77 11.67
N SER A 5 -1.88 8.87 11.72
CA SER A 5 -2.63 9.36 10.55
C SER A 5 -1.70 9.70 9.38
N ARG A 6 -0.52 10.22 9.73
CA ARG A 6 0.70 10.22 8.92
C ARG A 6 1.91 9.86 9.74
N GLY A 7 2.67 8.89 9.25
CA GLY A 7 3.81 8.31 9.94
C GLY A 7 5.15 8.97 9.66
N LYS A 8 6.21 8.25 10.00
CA LYS A 8 7.54 8.51 9.44
C LYS A 8 7.45 8.45 7.91
N PRO A 9 8.23 9.27 7.18
CA PRO A 9 8.21 9.31 5.72
C PRO A 9 8.87 8.02 5.18
N ILE A 10 8.10 6.93 5.16
CA ILE A 10 8.52 5.59 4.78
C ILE A 10 7.54 5.05 3.76
N TYR A 11 8.07 4.50 2.66
CA TYR A 11 7.30 3.67 1.74
C TYR A 11 7.93 2.30 1.59
N SER A 12 7.08 1.30 1.35
CA SER A 12 7.45 -0.10 1.28
C SER A 12 6.81 -0.76 0.08
N ILE A 13 7.50 -0.69 -1.06
CA ILE A 13 7.07 -1.24 -2.34
C ILE A 13 8.29 -1.83 -3.04
N ASN A 14 8.15 -2.98 -3.71
CA ASN A 14 9.24 -3.64 -4.40
C ASN A 14 9.65 -2.92 -5.70
N GLU A 15 10.57 -1.96 -5.62
CA GLU A 15 11.03 -1.15 -6.76
C GLU A 15 11.72 -1.93 -7.87
N ALA A 16 12.11 -3.20 -7.67
CA ALA A 16 12.57 -4.03 -8.79
C ALA A 16 11.50 -4.18 -9.89
N ASN A 17 10.22 -3.99 -9.55
CA ASN A 17 9.10 -4.00 -10.49
C ASN A 17 8.70 -2.62 -11.01
N ARG A 18 9.45 -1.54 -10.69
CA ARG A 18 9.07 -0.15 -10.99
C ARG A 18 8.66 0.09 -12.44
N TRP A 19 9.37 -0.54 -13.38
CA TRP A 19 9.12 -0.39 -14.82
C TRP A 19 7.89 -1.15 -15.32
N GLN A 20 7.34 -2.05 -14.51
CA GLN A 20 6.13 -2.81 -14.79
C GLN A 20 4.88 -2.21 -14.13
N TRP A 21 5.03 -1.15 -13.33
CA TRP A 21 3.91 -0.43 -12.74
C TRP A 21 3.25 0.50 -13.74
N ASN A 22 1.99 0.85 -13.46
CA ASN A 22 1.32 1.92 -14.17
C ASN A 22 2.00 3.29 -13.91
N GLU A 23 1.74 4.24 -14.80
CA GLU A 23 2.31 5.59 -14.70
C GLU A 23 1.92 6.34 -13.42
N PRO A 24 0.64 6.34 -12.98
CA PRO A 24 0.22 6.87 -11.67
C PRO A 24 1.13 6.50 -10.50
N LEU A 25 1.39 5.20 -10.32
CA LEU A 25 2.20 4.72 -9.21
C LEU A 25 3.65 5.17 -9.32
N ARG A 26 4.22 5.14 -10.55
CA ARG A 26 5.58 5.62 -10.78
C ARG A 26 5.70 7.11 -10.43
N ASN A 27 4.70 7.91 -10.78
CA ASN A 27 4.67 9.34 -10.49
C ASN A 27 4.57 9.60 -8.98
N TYR A 28 3.67 8.90 -8.28
CA TYR A 28 3.55 8.98 -6.82
C TYR A 28 4.87 8.65 -6.11
N VAL A 29 5.46 7.48 -6.40
CA VAL A 29 6.71 7.04 -5.78
C VAL A 29 7.85 8.02 -6.09
N THR A 30 7.91 8.56 -7.30
CA THR A 30 8.91 9.58 -7.68
C THR A 30 8.72 10.87 -6.88
N ALA A 31 7.48 11.34 -6.70
CA ALA A 31 7.19 12.56 -5.98
C ALA A 31 7.61 12.46 -4.50
N ILE A 32 7.22 11.39 -3.80
CA ILE A 32 7.59 11.21 -2.39
C ILE A 32 9.11 10.98 -2.21
N GLN A 33 9.80 10.38 -3.17
CA GLN A 33 11.26 10.23 -3.16
C GLN A 33 11.98 11.59 -3.25
N LYS A 34 11.43 12.52 -4.04
CA LYS A 34 11.98 13.86 -4.21
C LYS A 34 11.57 14.84 -3.12
N GLY A 35 10.60 14.47 -2.28
CA GLY A 35 9.98 15.39 -1.32
C GLY A 35 8.98 16.35 -1.97
N GLU A 36 8.46 15.98 -3.14
CA GLU A 36 7.43 16.73 -3.89
C GLU A 36 6.01 16.28 -3.52
N GLY A 37 5.87 15.31 -2.60
CA GLY A 37 4.58 14.90 -2.03
C GLY A 37 4.03 15.91 -1.01
N GLN A 38 2.85 15.63 -0.46
CA GLN A 38 2.10 16.54 0.43
C GLN A 38 2.87 16.95 1.69
N THR A 39 3.80 16.11 2.15
CA THR A 39 4.59 16.41 3.36
C THR A 39 5.80 17.31 3.13
N GLY A 40 6.25 17.48 1.88
CA GLY A 40 7.53 18.12 1.56
C GLY A 40 8.78 17.33 1.98
N ASN A 41 8.62 16.17 2.63
CA ASN A 41 9.72 15.35 3.12
C ASN A 41 10.08 14.25 2.11
N GLN A 42 11.36 13.94 2.00
CA GLN A 42 11.81 12.78 1.23
C GLN A 42 11.49 11.49 1.97
N TYR A 43 10.76 10.59 1.32
CA TYR A 43 10.43 9.28 1.90
C TYR A 43 11.59 8.30 1.72
N THR A 44 11.82 7.52 2.76
CA THR A 44 12.85 6.47 2.77
C THR A 44 12.23 5.11 2.42
N ALA A 45 12.84 4.39 1.48
CA ALA A 45 12.47 3.03 1.15
C ALA A 45 12.78 2.05 2.30
N ARG A 46 11.81 1.22 2.69
CA ARG A 46 12.02 0.04 3.54
C ARG A 46 11.19 -1.10 3.00
N TYR A 47 11.83 -2.19 2.57
CA TYR A 47 11.14 -3.35 2.03
C TYR A 47 11.83 -4.63 2.53
N LEU A 48 11.18 -5.37 3.42
CA LEU A 48 11.70 -6.64 3.94
C LEU A 48 11.47 -7.79 2.96
N GLY A 49 10.43 -7.71 2.13
CA GLY A 49 9.98 -8.83 1.30
C GLY A 49 9.12 -9.84 2.05
N SER A 50 8.80 -9.56 3.31
CA SER A 50 7.83 -10.30 4.12
C SER A 50 6.67 -9.37 4.46
N MET A 51 5.48 -9.68 3.94
CA MET A 51 4.28 -8.87 4.15
C MET A 51 4.04 -8.60 5.63
N VAL A 52 4.12 -9.62 6.48
CA VAL A 52 3.89 -9.49 7.93
C VAL A 52 4.89 -8.51 8.56
N GLY A 53 6.18 -8.61 8.22
CA GLY A 53 7.20 -7.73 8.76
C GLY A 53 7.04 -6.28 8.30
N ASP A 54 6.76 -6.08 7.02
CA ASP A 54 6.54 -4.75 6.46
C ASP A 54 5.28 -4.08 7.03
N ILE A 55 4.16 -4.82 7.16
CA ILE A 55 2.92 -4.32 7.74
C ILE A 55 3.07 -4.04 9.23
N HIS A 56 3.73 -4.91 9.99
CA HIS A 56 3.96 -4.67 11.42
C HIS A 56 4.74 -3.36 11.65
N ARG A 57 5.75 -3.09 10.82
CA ARG A 57 6.45 -1.80 10.84
C ARG A 57 5.51 -0.64 10.49
N THR A 58 4.71 -0.78 9.44
CA THR A 58 3.76 0.26 9.03
C THR A 58 2.75 0.56 10.14
N LEU A 59 2.26 -0.45 10.86
CA LEU A 59 1.35 -0.25 12.00
C LEU A 59 2.00 0.54 13.15
N LEU A 60 3.30 0.34 13.40
CA LEU A 60 4.02 0.99 14.50
C LEU A 60 4.53 2.40 14.16
N TYR A 61 5.00 2.60 12.93
CA TYR A 61 5.69 3.83 12.52
C TYR A 61 4.91 4.67 11.51
N GLY A 62 3.80 4.15 11.00
CA GLY A 62 3.09 4.67 9.83
C GLY A 62 3.93 4.57 8.55
N GLY A 63 3.58 5.41 7.59
CA GLY A 63 4.01 5.31 6.20
C GLY A 63 3.04 4.45 5.38
N ILE A 64 3.49 4.04 4.19
CA ILE A 64 2.69 3.26 3.24
C ILE A 64 3.40 1.96 2.83
N PHE A 65 2.64 0.89 2.77
CA PHE A 65 3.01 -0.36 2.12
C PHE A 65 2.19 -0.54 0.85
N GLY A 66 2.81 -1.05 -0.21
CA GLY A 66 2.14 -1.35 -1.47
C GLY A 66 2.62 -2.66 -2.08
N TYR A 67 1.66 -3.46 -2.52
CA TYR A 67 1.86 -4.60 -3.42
C TYR A 67 0.97 -4.40 -4.65
N PRO A 68 1.39 -3.50 -5.57
CA PRO A 68 0.57 -3.11 -6.72
C PRO A 68 0.44 -4.23 -7.74
N GLY A 69 -0.49 -4.06 -8.67
CA GLY A 69 -0.50 -4.79 -9.93
C GLY A 69 0.71 -4.42 -10.79
N ASP A 70 1.16 -5.37 -11.59
CA ASP A 70 2.23 -5.17 -12.58
C ASP A 70 1.83 -5.79 -13.92
N THR A 71 2.58 -5.51 -14.99
CA THR A 71 2.27 -6.04 -16.34
C THR A 71 2.17 -7.57 -16.40
N LYS A 72 2.81 -8.31 -15.50
CA LYS A 72 2.73 -9.78 -15.42
C LYS A 72 1.59 -10.27 -14.52
N ASN A 73 1.22 -9.48 -13.52
CA ASN A 73 0.24 -9.77 -12.49
C ASN A 73 -0.68 -8.55 -12.34
N PRO A 74 -1.60 -8.30 -13.29
CA PRO A 74 -2.41 -7.07 -13.30
C PRO A 74 -3.25 -6.94 -12.02
N ASN A 75 -3.72 -8.06 -11.47
CA ASN A 75 -4.49 -8.12 -10.22
C ASN A 75 -3.60 -8.24 -8.96
N GLY A 76 -2.31 -7.90 -9.04
CA GLY A 76 -1.36 -8.09 -7.95
C GLY A 76 -1.01 -9.56 -7.67
N LYS A 77 -0.27 -9.79 -6.59
CA LYS A 77 0.19 -11.15 -6.20
C LYS A 77 -0.44 -11.68 -4.91
N LEU A 78 -0.88 -10.78 -4.03
CA LEU A 78 -1.45 -11.18 -2.75
C LEU A 78 -2.89 -11.67 -2.95
N ARG A 79 -3.31 -12.63 -2.13
CA ARG A 79 -4.64 -13.23 -2.16
C ARG A 79 -5.57 -12.44 -1.25
N LEU A 80 -6.75 -12.16 -1.77
CA LEU A 80 -7.76 -11.39 -1.08
C LEU A 80 -8.12 -12.03 0.27
N LEU A 81 -8.49 -13.32 0.27
CA LEU A 81 -9.14 -13.95 1.42
C LEU A 81 -8.24 -14.11 2.66
N TYR A 82 -6.97 -14.47 2.46
CA TYR A 82 -6.09 -14.88 3.57
C TYR A 82 -4.77 -14.10 3.64
N GLU A 83 -4.56 -13.10 2.79
CA GLU A 83 -3.44 -12.16 2.90
C GLU A 83 -3.96 -10.72 3.03
N ALA A 84 -4.71 -10.22 2.04
CA ALA A 84 -5.13 -8.82 2.02
C ALA A 84 -6.26 -8.50 3.01
N ALA A 85 -7.34 -9.29 3.05
CA ALA A 85 -8.50 -9.01 3.89
C ALA A 85 -8.20 -9.06 5.40
N PRO A 86 -7.45 -10.06 5.93
CA PRO A 86 -7.06 -10.05 7.34
C PRO A 86 -6.20 -8.83 7.72
N ILE A 87 -5.30 -8.42 6.83
CA ILE A 87 -4.44 -7.27 7.05
C ILE A 87 -5.23 -5.96 6.95
N ALA A 88 -6.16 -5.87 6.01
CA ALA A 88 -7.07 -4.74 5.89
C ALA A 88 -7.91 -4.56 7.16
N PHE A 89 -8.45 -5.66 7.70
CA PHE A 89 -9.20 -5.64 8.96
C PHE A 89 -8.37 -5.08 10.11
N LEU A 90 -7.13 -5.54 10.26
CA LEU A 90 -6.21 -5.02 11.30
C LEU A 90 -5.82 -3.57 11.07
N MET A 91 -5.53 -3.18 9.83
CA MET A 91 -5.11 -1.83 9.48
C MET A 91 -6.23 -0.81 9.73
N GLU A 92 -7.45 -1.10 9.28
CA GLU A 92 -8.61 -0.24 9.50
C GLU A 92 -9.01 -0.17 10.98
N ALA A 93 -8.96 -1.29 11.70
CA ALA A 93 -9.21 -1.29 13.15
C ALA A 93 -8.17 -0.46 13.93
N ALA A 94 -6.97 -0.27 13.37
CA ALA A 94 -5.92 0.59 13.89
C ALA A 94 -5.99 2.04 13.38
N GLY A 95 -7.05 2.44 12.65
CA GLY A 95 -7.23 3.80 12.14
C GLY A 95 -6.51 4.10 10.81
N GLY A 96 -5.96 3.08 10.15
CA GLY A 96 -5.32 3.20 8.85
C GLY A 96 -6.28 3.01 7.68
N LYS A 97 -5.74 3.04 6.46
CA LYS A 97 -6.48 2.72 5.23
C LYS A 97 -5.94 1.48 4.55
N ALA A 98 -6.85 0.74 3.92
CA ALA A 98 -6.57 -0.47 3.16
C ALA A 98 -7.38 -0.46 1.86
N VAL A 99 -6.69 -0.24 0.72
CA VAL A 99 -7.35 -0.10 -0.59
C VAL A 99 -6.78 -1.06 -1.62
N GLY A 100 -7.64 -1.44 -2.57
CA GLY A 100 -7.34 -2.24 -3.74
C GLY A 100 -6.61 -1.46 -4.83
N GLY A 101 -6.41 -2.10 -5.98
CA GLY A 101 -5.70 -1.52 -7.12
C GLY A 101 -6.43 -0.35 -7.76
N GLU A 102 -7.76 -0.34 -7.72
CA GLU A 102 -8.61 0.73 -8.28
C GLU A 102 -9.09 1.70 -7.18
N GLY A 103 -8.56 1.55 -5.96
CA GLY A 103 -8.89 2.40 -4.82
C GLY A 103 -10.15 1.98 -4.07
N GLU A 104 -10.74 0.85 -4.41
CA GLU A 104 -11.82 0.22 -3.67
C GLU A 104 -11.36 -0.24 -2.29
N ARG A 105 -12.21 -0.17 -1.28
CA ARG A 105 -11.84 -0.62 0.07
C ARG A 105 -11.73 -2.14 0.09
N ILE A 106 -10.61 -2.69 0.57
CA ILE A 106 -10.33 -4.14 0.47
C ILE A 106 -11.44 -4.98 1.11
N LEU A 107 -12.00 -4.53 2.24
CA LEU A 107 -13.06 -5.25 2.95
C LEU A 107 -14.43 -5.23 2.26
N GLU A 108 -14.60 -4.39 1.23
CA GLU A 108 -15.84 -4.30 0.45
C GLU A 108 -15.76 -5.13 -0.85
N ILE A 109 -14.59 -5.70 -1.15
CA ILE A 109 -14.41 -6.57 -2.33
C ILE A 109 -15.05 -7.92 -2.06
N GLN A 110 -16.16 -8.21 -2.73
CA GLN A 110 -16.78 -9.53 -2.68
C GLN A 110 -15.90 -10.56 -3.44
N PRO A 111 -15.37 -11.60 -2.76
CA PRO A 111 -14.55 -12.59 -3.44
C PRO A 111 -15.37 -13.45 -4.40
N THR A 112 -14.84 -13.67 -5.59
CA THR A 112 -15.39 -14.59 -6.62
C THR A 112 -14.63 -15.93 -6.65
N ASN A 113 -13.44 -15.99 -6.06
CA ASN A 113 -12.61 -17.19 -5.97
C ASN A 113 -11.78 -17.18 -4.66
N VAL A 114 -11.57 -18.35 -4.06
CA VAL A 114 -10.77 -18.51 -2.82
C VAL A 114 -9.30 -18.09 -2.99
N HIS A 115 -8.77 -18.15 -4.21
CA HIS A 115 -7.41 -17.72 -4.56
C HIS A 115 -7.39 -16.42 -5.38
N GLN A 116 -8.49 -15.66 -5.38
CA GLN A 116 -8.55 -14.34 -6.02
C GLN A 116 -7.39 -13.48 -5.52
N ARG A 117 -6.64 -12.92 -6.46
CA ARG A 117 -5.56 -11.97 -6.16
C ARG A 117 -6.08 -10.55 -6.17
N VAL A 118 -5.41 -9.70 -5.41
CA VAL A 118 -5.71 -8.27 -5.34
C VAL A 118 -4.41 -7.46 -5.24
N ALA A 119 -4.34 -6.39 -6.02
CA ALA A 119 -3.36 -5.33 -5.81
C ALA A 119 -3.77 -4.54 -4.59
N CYS A 120 -2.84 -4.16 -3.72
CA CYS A 120 -3.23 -3.56 -2.44
C CYS A 120 -2.24 -2.54 -1.91
N PHE A 121 -2.78 -1.57 -1.19
CA PHE A 121 -2.04 -0.55 -0.47
C PHE A 121 -2.59 -0.41 0.95
N PHE A 122 -1.69 -0.37 1.93
CA PHE A 122 -2.02 -0.31 3.35
C PHE A 122 -1.16 0.72 4.06
N GLY A 123 -1.70 1.44 5.04
CA GLY A 123 -0.88 2.26 5.94
C GLY A 123 -1.61 3.43 6.55
N SER A 124 -0.85 4.48 6.87
CA SER A 124 -1.41 5.71 7.44
C SER A 124 -2.52 6.23 6.54
N GLU A 125 -3.59 6.72 7.16
CA GLU A 125 -4.75 7.22 6.42
C GLU A 125 -4.34 8.23 5.34
N GLU A 126 -3.53 9.21 5.73
CA GLU A 126 -3.22 10.32 4.86
C GLU A 126 -2.24 9.89 3.75
N ASP A 127 -1.27 9.01 4.04
CA ASP A 127 -0.32 8.48 3.04
C ASP A 127 -1.04 7.70 1.93
N VAL A 128 -1.99 6.85 2.31
CA VAL A 128 -2.82 6.11 1.33
C VAL A 128 -3.74 7.07 0.57
N SER A 129 -4.28 8.10 1.23
CA SER A 129 -5.15 9.08 0.57
C SER A 129 -4.41 9.94 -0.44
N GLU A 130 -3.18 10.35 -0.14
CA GLU A 130 -2.29 11.04 -1.07
C GLU A 130 -1.94 10.17 -2.27
N MET A 131 -1.54 8.92 -2.04
CA MET A 131 -1.23 7.99 -3.13
C MET A 131 -2.41 7.87 -4.11
N ARG A 132 -3.64 7.85 -3.59
CA ARG A 132 -4.86 7.79 -4.40
C ARG A 132 -5.08 9.01 -5.29
N THR A 133 -4.53 10.20 -4.99
CA THR A 133 -4.72 11.37 -5.86
C THR A 133 -3.93 11.28 -7.16
N TYR A 134 -3.07 10.28 -7.32
CA TYR A 134 -2.30 10.03 -8.53
C TYR A 134 -3.01 9.07 -9.51
N PHE A 135 -4.05 8.36 -9.05
CA PHE A 135 -4.83 7.38 -9.81
C PHE A 135 -6.18 7.98 -10.23
#